data_AF-A0A7S9CWS8-F1
#
_entry.id   AF-A0A7S9CWS8-F1
#
_cell.length_a   1.000
_cell.length_b   1.000
_cell.length_c   1.000
_cell.angle_alpha   90.00
_cell.angle_beta   90.00
_cell.angle_gamma   90.00
#
_symmetry.space_group_name_H-M   'P 1'
#
loop_
_entity.id
_entity.type
_entity.pdbx_description
1 polymer ?
#
loop_
_entity_poly.entity_id
_entity_poly.type
_entity_poly.pdbx_seq_one_letter_code
_entity_poly.pdbx_strand_id
1 'polypeptide(L)' 'MSDWHSCENTHCWAGWVVTLAGDAGKKLEQFFDTPLAAMKILDASSPLSVSPVRFFETNDDALAHMKTLADQEAAG' A
#
# COMPACT_ATOMS: atom_id res chain seq x y z
N MET A 1 -9.56 5.01 11.95
CA MET A 1 -8.23 5.16 12.58
C MET A 1 -8.22 6.28 13.64
N SER A 2 -9.07 6.22 14.67
CA SER A 2 -9.13 7.29 15.68
C SER A 2 -8.14 7.15 16.85
N ASP A 3 -7.35 6.07 16.92
CA ASP A 3 -6.32 5.82 17.97
C ASP A 3 -5.15 4.90 17.49
N TRP A 4 -4.87 4.86 16.18
CA TRP A 4 -4.77 3.55 15.53
C TRP A 4 -3.36 3.00 15.26
N HIS A 5 -2.82 2.28 16.27
CA HIS A 5 -2.05 1.01 16.16
C HIS A 5 -0.52 1.00 15.92
N SER A 6 0.15 0.12 16.68
CA SER A 6 1.52 -0.40 16.49
C SER A 6 1.49 -1.70 15.67
N CYS A 7 1.85 -1.63 14.38
CA CYS A 7 1.65 -2.72 13.42
C CYS A 7 2.54 -3.95 13.69
N GLU A 8 1.94 -5.10 14.05
CA GLU A 8 2.62 -6.41 14.06
C GLU A 8 2.01 -7.46 13.14
N ASN A 9 0.86 -7.21 12.49
CA ASN A 9 0.35 -7.84 11.27
C ASN A 9 -1.17 -7.53 11.16
N THR A 10 -1.67 -7.23 9.95
CA THR A 10 -3.06 -6.85 9.60
C THR A 10 -3.53 -5.50 10.19
N HIS A 11 -3.79 -4.41 9.45
CA HIS A 11 -4.08 -4.21 8.02
C HIS A 11 -3.98 -2.71 7.65
N CYS A 12 -2.78 -2.23 7.35
CA CYS A 12 -2.60 -0.98 6.60
C CYS A 12 -2.65 -1.27 5.09
N TRP A 13 -2.93 -0.26 4.26
CA TRP A 13 -2.97 -0.41 2.80
C TRP A 13 -1.68 -1.07 2.25
N ALA A 14 -0.51 -0.66 2.75
CA ALA A 14 0.77 -1.28 2.41
C ALA A 14 0.82 -2.79 2.73
N GLY A 15 0.30 -3.20 3.88
CA GLY A 15 0.22 -4.63 4.24
C GLY A 15 -0.68 -5.43 3.31
N TRP A 16 -1.75 -4.83 2.79
CA TRP A 16 -2.59 -5.46 1.76
C TRP A 16 -1.86 -5.61 0.43
N VAL A 17 -1.12 -4.58 0.00
CA VAL A 17 -0.28 -4.65 -1.21
C VAL A 17 0.72 -5.81 -1.10
N VAL A 18 1.42 -5.92 0.03
CA VAL A 18 2.37 -7.02 0.30
C VAL A 18 1.67 -8.37 0.31
N THR A 19 0.51 -8.47 0.97
CA THR A 19 -0.26 -9.72 1.08
C THR A 19 -0.73 -10.21 -0.29
N LEU A 20 -1.22 -9.30 -1.15
CA LEU A 20 -1.70 -9.62 -2.50
C LEU A 20 -0.56 -10.02 -3.44
N ALA A 21 0.66 -9.53 -3.21
CA ALA A 21 1.87 -9.98 -3.91
C ALA A 21 2.36 -11.38 -3.46
N GLY A 22 1.68 -12.01 -2.50
CA GLY A 22 1.94 -13.39 -2.08
C GLY A 22 3.31 -13.59 -1.44
N ASP A 23 3.90 -14.77 -1.65
CA ASP A 23 5.19 -15.14 -1.03
C ASP A 23 6.34 -14.24 -1.48
N ALA A 24 6.28 -13.71 -2.71
CA ALA A 24 7.26 -12.75 -3.20
C ALA A 24 7.14 -11.41 -2.44
N GLY A 25 5.92 -10.94 -2.18
CA GLY A 25 5.65 -9.77 -1.35
C GLY A 25 6.20 -9.93 0.07
N LYS A 26 5.93 -11.07 0.72
CA LYS A 26 6.44 -11.34 2.08
C LYS A 26 7.97 -11.34 2.15
N LYS A 27 8.64 -11.94 1.17
CA LYS A 27 10.12 -11.92 1.10
C LYS A 27 10.65 -10.49 0.92
N LEU A 28 9.95 -9.67 0.14
CA LEU A 28 10.31 -8.29 -0.08
C LEU A 28 10.15 -7.44 1.19
N GLU A 29 9.05 -7.63 1.91
CA GLU A 29 8.80 -7.00 3.22
C GLU A 29 9.87 -7.40 4.25
N GLN A 30 10.28 -8.67 4.29
CA GLN A 30 11.37 -9.13 5.16
C GLN A 30 12.72 -8.49 4.84
N PHE A 31 12.96 -8.13 3.58
CA PHE A 31 14.21 -7.53 3.15
C PHE A 31 14.27 -6.02 3.40
N PHE A 32 13.14 -5.33 3.21
CA PHE A 32 13.02 -3.90 3.40
C PHE A 32 12.26 -3.57 4.70
N ASP A 33 10.98 -3.28 4.55
CA ASP A 33 9.94 -3.10 5.55
C ASP A 33 8.60 -3.06 4.79
N THR A 34 7.47 -3.05 5.50
CA THR A 34 6.15 -3.04 4.85
C THR A 34 5.94 -1.84 3.92
N PRO A 35 6.25 -0.59 4.32
CA PRO A 35 6.02 0.58 3.46
C PRO A 35 6.84 0.55 2.18
N LEU A 36 8.16 0.28 2.26
CA LEU A 36 9.02 0.29 1.08
C LEU A 36 8.73 -0.91 0.17
N ALA A 37 8.42 -2.09 0.73
CA ALA A 37 8.01 -3.23 -0.06
C ALA A 37 6.72 -2.93 -0.85
N ALA A 38 5.73 -2.32 -0.21
CA ALA A 38 4.49 -1.92 -0.88
C ALA A 38 4.73 -0.91 -2.01
N MET A 39 5.59 0.11 -1.79
CA MET A 39 5.95 1.06 -2.86
C MET A 39 6.55 0.34 -4.07
N LYS A 40 7.51 -0.57 -3.84
CA LYS A 40 8.16 -1.32 -4.93
C LYS A 40 7.19 -2.21 -5.69
N ILE A 41 6.23 -2.81 -4.99
CA ILE A 41 5.17 -3.61 -5.63
C ILE A 41 4.28 -2.69 -6.49
N LEU A 42 3.83 -1.56 -5.96
CA LEU A 42 2.97 -0.62 -6.69
C LEU A 42 3.66 -0.02 -7.92
N ASP A 43 4.91 0.46 -7.77
CA ASP A 43 5.73 1.00 -8.87
C ASP A 43 5.92 -0.02 -10.00
N ALA A 44 6.02 -1.31 -9.67
CA ALA A 44 6.14 -2.38 -10.66
C ALA A 44 4.79 -2.81 -11.27
N SER A 45 3.69 -2.58 -10.56
CA SER A 45 2.35 -3.02 -10.95
C SER A 45 1.61 -2.01 -11.82
N SER A 46 1.91 -0.72 -11.67
CA SER A 46 1.21 0.37 -12.34
C SER A 46 2.17 1.53 -12.64
N PRO A 47 1.99 2.27 -13.75
CA PRO A 47 2.74 3.51 -13.99
C PRO A 47 2.35 4.64 -13.02
N LEU A 48 1.26 4.47 -12.26
CA LEU A 48 0.81 5.43 -11.27
C LEU A 48 1.69 5.36 -10.02
N SER A 49 2.12 6.54 -9.55
CA SER A 49 2.96 6.64 -8.37
C SER A 49 2.14 6.86 -7.11
N VAL A 50 2.49 6.14 -6.04
CA VAL A 50 1.86 6.26 -4.73
C VAL A 50 2.84 6.90 -3.75
N SER A 51 2.43 8.01 -3.15
CA SER A 51 3.24 8.66 -2.12
C SER A 51 3.29 7.80 -0.84
N PRO A 52 4.47 7.64 -0.21
CA PRO A 52 4.59 6.86 1.03
C PRO A 52 3.72 7.39 2.17
N VAL A 53 3.39 8.70 2.17
CA VAL A 53 2.52 9.32 3.17
C VAL A 53 1.15 8.66 3.22
N ARG A 54 0.68 8.11 2.09
CA ARG A 54 -0.63 7.46 2.00
C ARG A 54 -0.76 6.21 2.88
N PHE A 55 0.35 5.66 3.36
CA PHE A 55 0.33 4.50 4.27
C PHE A 55 0.22 4.87 5.75
N PHE A 56 0.39 6.16 6.08
CA PHE A 56 0.40 6.68 7.45
C PHE A 56 -0.73 7.68 7.71
N GLU A 57 -1.57 7.94 6.72
CA GLU A 57 -2.73 8.82 6.85
C GLU A 57 -3.97 8.09 7.33
N THR A 58 -5.08 8.83 7.44
CA THR A 58 -6.35 8.25 7.89
C THR A 58 -6.91 7.27 6.86
N ASN A 59 -7.78 6.36 7.31
CA ASN A 59 -8.47 5.42 6.41
C ASN A 59 -9.21 6.16 5.29
N ASP A 60 -9.86 7.27 5.61
CA ASP A 60 -10.70 7.99 4.68
C ASP A 60 -9.85 8.63 3.57
N ASP A 61 -8.71 9.22 3.93
CA ASP A 61 -7.76 9.80 2.98
C ASP A 61 -7.14 8.71 2.08
N ALA A 62 -6.73 7.58 2.68
CA ALA A 62 -6.14 6.47 1.94
C ALA A 62 -7.15 5.86 0.95
N LEU A 63 -8.39 5.62 1.38
CA LEU A 63 -9.45 5.08 0.52
C LEU A 63 -9.83 6.05 -0.61
N ALA A 64 -9.90 7.36 -0.33
CA ALA A 64 -10.15 8.36 -1.35
C ALA A 64 -9.04 8.39 -2.42
N HIS A 65 -7.79 8.24 -1.98
CA HIS A 65 -6.66 8.14 -2.90
C HIS A 65 -6.69 6.86 -3.73
N MET A 66 -6.95 5.70 -3.11
CA MET A 66 -7.09 4.42 -3.83
C MET A 66 -8.19 4.48 -4.89
N LYS A 67 -9.32 5.15 -4.61
CA LYS A 67 -10.37 5.39 -5.59
C LYS A 67 -9.87 6.22 -6.78
N THR A 68 -9.13 7.29 -6.52
CA THR A 68 -8.56 8.14 -7.58
C THR A 68 -7.61 7.35 -8.49
N LEU A 69 -6.78 6.47 -7.92
CA LEU A 69 -5.90 5.59 -8.69
C LEU A 69 -6.71 4.62 -9.55
N ALA A 70 -7.74 3.98 -8.99
CA ALA A 70 -8.60 3.07 -9.75
C ALA A 70 -9.32 3.78 -10.91
N ASP A 71 -9.79 5.01 -10.70
CA ASP A 71 -10.41 5.83 -11.75
C ASP A 71 -9.40 6.18 -12.86
N GLN A 72 -8.13 6.45 -12.50
CA GLN A 72 -7.05 6.70 -13.46
C GLN A 72 -6.66 5.45 -14.25
N GLU A 73 -6.57 4.29 -13.61
CA GLU A 73 -6.29 3.02 -14.30
C GLU A 73 -7.41 2.61 -15.25
N ALA A 74 -8.68 2.86 -14.89
CA ALA A 74 -9.82 2.58 -15.76
C ALA A 74 -9.92 3.51 -16.98
N ALA A 75 -9.27 4.67 -16.93
CA ALA A 75 -9.28 5.66 -18.01
C ALA A 75 -8.13 5.49 -19.02
N GLY A 76 -7.14 4.65 -18.72
CA GLY A 76 -5.99 4.34 -19.59
C GLY A 76 -6.19 3.06 -20.41
#